data_AF-A0A226X4W2-F1
#
_entry.id   AF-A0A226X4W2-F1
#
_cell.length_a   1.000
_cell.length_b   1.000
_cell.length_c   1.000
_cell.angle_alpha   90.00
_cell.angle_beta   90.00
_cell.angle_gamma   90.00
#
_symmetry.space_group_name_H-M   'P 1'
#
loop_
_entity.id
_entity.type
_entity.pdbx_description
1 polymer ?
#
loop_
_entity_poly.entity_id
_entity_poly.type
_entity_poly.pdbx_seq_one_letter_code
_entity_poly.pdbx_strand_id
1 'polypeptide(L)' 'MDMTNPTATAFRNLVIAADETLHVLCRLRGMTIDDLSEDALETFFFQALDDEFWIGAR' A
#
# COMPACT_ATOMS: atom_id res chain seq x y z
N MET A 1 2.86 -9.04 -20.70
CA MET A 1 2.72 -7.75 -19.99
C MET A 1 4.05 -7.04 -20.11
N ASP A 2 4.06 -5.84 -20.66
CA ASP A 2 5.27 -5.03 -20.76
C ASP A 2 5.57 -4.50 -19.36
N MET A 3 6.60 -5.06 -18.69
CA MET A 3 7.09 -4.54 -17.42
C MET A 3 7.94 -3.31 -17.71
N THR A 4 7.30 -2.23 -18.15
CA THR A 4 7.96 -0.91 -18.14
C THR A 4 8.33 -0.61 -16.71
N ASN A 5 9.63 -0.71 -16.41
CA ASN A 5 10.19 -0.27 -15.13
C ASN A 5 9.61 1.11 -14.82
N PRO A 6 8.84 1.27 -13.73
CA PRO A 6 8.24 2.55 -13.40
C PRO A 6 9.36 3.58 -13.33
N THR A 7 9.17 4.72 -13.98
CA THR A 7 10.13 5.82 -13.86
C THR A 7 10.30 6.16 -12.38
N ALA A 8 11.47 6.67 -11.98
CA ALA A 8 11.72 7.02 -10.59
C ALA A 8 10.65 7.96 -10.01
N THR A 9 10.05 8.81 -10.84
CA THR A 9 8.90 9.66 -10.52
C THR A 9 7.63 8.84 -10.25
N ALA A 10 7.29 7.90 -11.13
CA ALA A 10 6.12 7.04 -10.95
C ALA A 10 6.24 6.19 -9.68
N PHE A 11 7.43 5.66 -9.39
CA PHE A 11 7.70 4.95 -8.15
C PHE A 11 7.55 5.85 -6.92
N ARG A 12 8.11 7.07 -6.93
CA ARG A 12 7.96 8.02 -5.82
C ARG A 12 6.49 8.41 -5.59
N ASN A 13 5.73 8.65 -6.65
CA ASN A 13 4.32 8.98 -6.55
C ASN A 13 3.51 7.83 -5.93
N LEU A 14 3.85 6.58 -6.28
CA LEU A 14 3.21 5.40 -5.69
C LEU A 14 3.50 5.30 -4.19
N VAL A 15 4.75 5.52 -3.76
CA VAL A 15 5.13 5.49 -2.35
C VAL A 15 4.41 6.58 -1.55
N ILE A 16 4.27 7.78 -2.10
CA ILE A 16 3.51 8.87 -1.45
C ILE A 16 2.03 8.49 -1.31
N ALA A 17 1.41 7.99 -2.37
CA ALA A 17 0.00 7.57 -2.32
C ALA A 17 -0.23 6.44 -1.32
N ALA A 18 0.71 5.50 -1.20
CA ALA A 18 0.69 4.43 -0.21
C ALA A 18 0.78 4.97 1.23
N ASP A 19 1.68 5.93 1.49
CA ASP A 19 1.82 6.58 2.80
C ASP A 19 0.54 7.32 3.22
N GLU A 20 -0.03 8.12 2.31
CA GLU A 20 -1.28 8.85 2.55
C GLU A 20 -2.46 7.89 2.82
N THR A 21 -2.53 6.80 2.06
CA THR A 21 -3.57 5.77 2.23
C THR A 21 -3.45 5.06 3.58
N LEU A 22 -2.22 4.75 4.00
CA LEU A 22 -1.96 4.12 5.30
C LEU A 22 -2.39 5.03 6.45
N HIS A 23 -2.07 6.33 6.38
CA HIS A 23 -2.53 7.32 7.36
C HIS A 23 -4.05 7.36 7.51
N VAL A 24 -4.79 7.30 6.40
CA VAL A 24 -6.27 7.27 6.42
C VAL A 24 -6.78 6.01 7.12
N LEU A 25 -6.18 4.86 6.84
CA LEU A 25 -6.62 3.57 7.38
C LEU A 25 -6.32 3.45 8.87
N CYS A 26 -5.16 3.94 9.34
CA CYS A 26 -4.86 4.11 10.76
C CYS A 26 -5.93 4.93 11.48
N ARG A 27 -6.27 6.10 10.90
CA ARG A 27 -7.30 6.98 11.47
C ARG A 27 -8.66 6.30 11.55
N LEU A 28 -9.05 5.52 10.54
CA LEU A 28 -10.31 4.77 10.54
C LEU A 28 -10.36 3.70 11.65
N ARG A 29 -9.20 3.14 12.03
CA ARG A 29 -9.09 2.19 13.14
C ARG A 29 -8.84 2.84 14.50
N GLY A 30 -8.76 4.18 14.57
CA GLY A 30 -8.49 4.91 15.80
C GLY A 30 -7.06 4.75 16.33
N MET A 31 -6.11 4.44 15.44
CA MET A 31 -4.68 4.28 15.75
C MET A 31 -3.83 5.29 14.98
N THR A 32 -2.60 5.54 15.41
CA THR A 32 -1.63 6.34 14.65
C THR A 32 -0.74 5.44 13.80
N ILE A 33 -0.06 6.01 12.79
CA ILE A 33 0.89 5.26 11.97
C ILE A 33 2.09 4.76 12.81
N ASP A 34 2.47 5.52 13.84
CA ASP A 34 3.56 5.18 14.76
C ASP A 34 3.24 3.95 15.64
N ASP A 35 1.95 3.61 15.75
CA ASP A 35 1.47 2.43 16.48
C ASP A 35 1.47 1.15 15.63
N LEU A 36 1.75 1.24 14.32
CA LEU A 36 1.88 0.06 13.46
C LEU A 36 3.23 -0.63 13.71
N SER A 37 3.18 -1.90 14.11
CA SER A 37 4.36 -2.75 14.01
C SER A 37 4.72 -3.02 12.55
N GLU A 38 6.01 -3.27 12.28
CA GLU A 38 6.47 -3.69 10.94
C GLU A 38 5.66 -4.89 10.40
N ASP A 39 5.36 -5.87 11.25
CA ASP A 39 4.52 -7.03 10.90
C ASP A 39 3.09 -6.65 10.46
N ALA A 40 2.50 -5.66 11.13
CA ALA A 40 1.16 -5.17 10.81
C ALA A 40 1.18 -4.40 9.49
N LEU A 41 2.24 -3.63 9.25
CA LEU A 41 2.49 -2.89 8.01
C LEU A 41 2.66 -3.85 6.83
N GLU A 42 3.48 -4.89 7.01
CA GLU A 42 3.69 -5.96 6.03
C GLU A 42 2.36 -6.64 5.68
N THR A 43 1.62 -7.10 6.70
CA THR A 43 0.31 -7.74 6.51
C THR A 43 -0.66 -6.83 5.76
N PHE A 44 -0.67 -5.52 6.08
CA PHE A 44 -1.58 -4.56 5.47
C PHE A 44 -1.27 -4.34 3.99
N PHE A 45 0.00 -4.15 3.63
CA PHE A 45 0.41 -3.98 2.24
C PHE A 45 0.21 -5.25 1.44
N PHE A 46 0.59 -6.41 1.97
CA PHE A 46 0.43 -7.67 1.24
C PHE A 46 -1.05 -8.04 1.06
N GLN A 47 -1.91 -7.85 2.05
CA GLN A 47 -3.35 -8.10 1.89
C GLN A 47 -4.00 -7.11 0.91
N ALA A 48 -3.67 -5.82 1.01
CA ALA A 48 -4.21 -4.82 0.10
C ALA A 48 -3.76 -5.05 -1.35
N LEU A 49 -2.51 -5.46 -1.57
CA LEU A 49 -1.98 -5.79 -2.89
C LEU A 49 -2.52 -7.12 -3.42
N ASP A 50 -2.73 -8.13 -2.57
CA ASP A 50 -3.28 -9.43 -2.98
C ASP A 50 -4.75 -9.28 -3.42
N ASP A 51 -5.56 -8.50 -2.70
CA ASP A 51 -6.94 -8.22 -3.10
C ASP A 51 -7.01 -7.53 -4.48
N GLU A 52 -6.14 -6.55 -4.78
CA GLU A 52 -6.08 -5.94 -6.11
C GLU A 52 -5.53 -6.88 -7.19
N PHE A 53 -4.61 -7.77 -6.85
CA PHE A 53 -4.00 -8.72 -7.79
C PHE A 53 -4.99 -9.83 -8.21
N TRP A 54 -5.91 -10.24 -7.34
CA TRP A 54 -6.90 -11.30 -7.63
C TRP A 54 -8.23 -10.79 -8.20
N ILE A 55 -8.60 -9.52 -8.02
CA ILE A 55 -9.81 -8.95 -8.63
C ILE A 55 -9.66 -8.78 -10.17
N GLY A 56 -8.44 -8.75 -10.70
CA GLY A 56 -8.15 -8.70 -12.14
C GLY A 56 -8.03 -10.04 -12.87
N ALA A 57 -8.16 -11.17 -12.16
CA ALA A 57 -7.91 -12.52 -12.71
C ALA A 57 -9.18 -13.34 -13.03
N ARG A 58 -10.33 -12.71 -13.25
CA ARG A 58 -11.57 -13.37 -13.72
C ARG A 58 -12.09 -12.80 -15.03
#